data_AF-A0A3P6ESH1-F1
#
_entry.id   AF-A0A3P6ESH1-F1
#
_cell.length_a   1.000
_cell.length_b   1.000
_cell.length_c   1.000
_cell.angle_alpha   90.00
_cell.angle_beta   90.00
_cell.angle_gamma   90.00
#
_symmetry.space_group_name_H-M   'P 1'
#
loop_
_entity.id
_entity.type
_entity.pdbx_description
1 polymer ?
#
loop_
_entity_poly.entity_id
_entity_poly.type
_entity_poly.pdbx_seq_one_letter_code
_entity_poly.pdbx_strand_id
1 'polypeptide(L)'
;MIVSFRGLLPRHESLLFGSSTFLMAPYGDYWKFMKKLIVSNLLGSQALERSRGIRAKEIEKFYSNLLDNETVEISKEAMSLNSSIIFKILMGRTSCSEEDGEAERTRGLVIESFALFKKIFFATLLHRPPEKLEISLIKKDILNVSDRFDEFLEKILRKHEEEKISEHQSRDMMDVLLEASRDENADYKITRNHIKYFLIISMLTLSLSNNSNQHHY
;
A
#
# COMPACT_ATOMS: atom_id res chain seq x y z
N MET A 1 19.65 -4.07 10.51
CA MET A 1 18.96 -4.32 11.78
C MET A 1 17.50 -4.62 11.45
N ILE A 2 17.09 -5.89 11.46
CA ILE A 2 15.68 -6.25 11.23
C ILE A 2 14.97 -5.99 12.55
N VAL A 3 14.19 -4.91 12.62
CA VAL A 3 13.32 -4.64 13.78
C VAL A 3 12.32 -5.77 13.87
N SER A 4 12.52 -6.65 14.85
CA SER A 4 11.71 -7.84 15.05
C SER A 4 10.46 -7.47 15.85
N PHE A 5 9.32 -7.31 15.18
CA PHE A 5 7.99 -7.14 15.81
C PHE A 5 7.46 -8.42 16.51
N ARG A 6 8.34 -9.41 16.77
CA ARG A 6 8.02 -10.70 17.39
C ARG A 6 7.64 -10.50 18.85
N GLY A 7 6.41 -10.07 19.11
CA GLY A 7 5.87 -9.93 20.46
C GLY A 7 4.62 -9.06 20.58
N LEU A 8 4.33 -8.19 19.60
CA LEU A 8 3.18 -7.27 19.73
C LEU A 8 1.84 -7.88 19.30
N LEU A 9 1.84 -8.78 18.31
CA LEU A 9 0.63 -9.42 17.78
C LEU A 9 0.86 -10.91 17.51
N PRO A 10 -0.14 -11.78 17.73
CA PRO A 10 -0.13 -13.14 17.20
C PRO A 10 0.03 -13.11 15.67
N ARG A 11 0.75 -14.11 15.14
CA ARG A 11 1.25 -14.22 13.76
C ARG A 11 0.19 -14.14 12.64
N HIS A 12 -1.10 -14.15 12.99
CA HIS A 12 -2.22 -14.37 12.08
C HIS A 12 -3.33 -13.30 12.12
N GLU A 13 -3.24 -12.24 12.92
CA GLU A 13 -4.41 -11.36 13.15
C GLU A 13 -4.36 -10.00 12.43
N SER A 14 -3.22 -9.55 11.88
CA SER A 14 -3.16 -8.21 11.25
C SER A 14 -2.51 -8.21 9.88
N LEU A 15 -3.18 -7.52 8.94
CA LEU A 15 -2.68 -7.20 7.62
C LEU A 15 -1.57 -6.15 7.62
N LEU A 16 -1.50 -5.29 8.65
CA LEU A 16 -0.54 -4.18 8.73
C LEU A 16 0.83 -4.62 9.24
N PHE A 17 0.86 -5.52 10.23
CA PHE A 17 2.08 -5.93 10.93
C PHE A 17 2.35 -7.44 10.86
N GLY A 18 1.68 -8.14 9.93
CA GLY A 18 1.86 -9.57 9.72
C GLY A 18 3.28 -9.93 9.26
N SER A 19 3.77 -11.10 9.66
CA SER A 19 5.13 -11.57 9.36
C SER A 19 5.36 -12.00 7.91
N SER A 20 4.35 -11.89 7.04
CA SER A 20 4.36 -12.38 5.65
C SER A 20 4.50 -11.26 4.61
N THR A 21 4.79 -10.02 5.03
CA THR A 21 5.08 -8.93 4.11
C THR A 21 6.40 -9.19 3.39
N PHE A 22 6.45 -8.99 2.07
CA PHE A 22 7.66 -9.28 1.29
C PHE A 22 8.86 -8.41 1.70
N LEU A 23 8.63 -7.20 2.24
CA LEU A 23 9.69 -6.31 2.72
C LEU A 23 10.40 -6.84 3.97
N MET A 24 9.69 -7.61 4.79
CA MET A 24 10.23 -8.19 6.02
C MET A 24 10.57 -9.68 5.88
N ALA A 25 10.28 -10.26 4.71
CA ALA A 25 10.55 -11.66 4.43
C ALA A 25 12.07 -11.91 4.36
N PRO A 26 12.56 -13.03 4.92
CA PRO A 26 13.94 -13.45 4.71
C PRO A 26 14.19 -13.70 3.21
N TYR A 27 15.43 -13.48 2.78
CA TYR A 27 15.82 -13.79 1.41
C TYR A 27 15.58 -15.29 1.12
N GLY A 28 14.86 -15.56 0.03
CA GLY A 28 14.41 -16.90 -0.33
C GLY A 28 13.50 -16.84 -1.55
N ASP A 29 12.83 -17.95 -1.87
CA ASP A 29 12.11 -18.09 -3.13
C ASP A 29 10.90 -17.14 -3.20
N TYR A 30 10.15 -16.98 -2.10
CA TYR A 30 9.09 -15.97 -1.99
C TYR A 30 9.60 -14.55 -2.29
N TRP A 31 10.69 -14.15 -1.64
CA TRP A 31 11.25 -12.79 -1.81
C TRP A 31 11.74 -12.57 -3.23
N LYS A 32 12.45 -13.54 -3.82
CA LYS A 32 12.94 -13.47 -5.20
C LYS A 32 11.78 -13.38 -6.19
N PHE A 33 10.74 -14.18 -5.99
CA PHE A 33 9.55 -14.19 -6.83
C PHE A 33 8.79 -12.85 -6.77
N MET A 34 8.51 -12.35 -5.56
CA MET A 34 7.86 -11.04 -5.39
C MET A 34 8.71 -9.92 -6.00
N LYS A 35 10.03 -9.93 -5.78
CA LYS A 35 10.94 -8.95 -6.41
C LYS A 35 10.86 -9.01 -7.93
N LYS A 36 10.84 -10.20 -8.53
CA LYS A 36 10.72 -10.38 -9.98
C LYS A 36 9.41 -9.76 -10.50
N LEU A 37 8.28 -10.01 -9.84
CA LEU A 37 6.99 -9.43 -10.21
C LEU A 37 7.01 -7.89 -10.12
N ILE A 38 7.51 -7.35 -9.02
CA ILE A 38 7.59 -5.89 -8.79
C ILE A 38 8.49 -5.21 -9.82
N VAL A 39 9.69 -5.75 -10.05
CA VAL A 39 10.65 -5.15 -10.98
C VAL A 39 10.11 -5.23 -12.41
N SER A 40 9.49 -6.34 -12.82
CA SER A 40 8.99 -6.47 -14.19
C SER A 40 7.73 -5.65 -14.48
N ASN A 41 6.84 -5.48 -13.50
CA ASN A 41 5.50 -4.91 -13.72
C ASN A 41 5.27 -3.54 -13.09
N LEU A 42 6.13 -3.11 -12.15
CA LEU A 42 5.96 -1.83 -11.44
C LEU A 42 7.14 -0.87 -11.65
N LEU A 43 8.37 -1.36 -11.48
CA LEU A 43 9.57 -0.50 -11.40
C LEU A 43 10.47 -0.56 -12.64
N GLY A 44 10.23 -1.52 -13.54
CA GLY A 44 11.02 -1.70 -14.76
C GLY A 44 10.76 -0.60 -15.77
N SER A 45 11.69 -0.38 -16.70
CA SER A 45 11.58 0.66 -17.74
C SER A 45 10.25 0.60 -18.50
N GLN A 46 9.84 -0.58 -18.94
CA GLN A 46 8.58 -0.76 -19.65
C GLN A 46 7.35 -0.47 -18.76
N ALA A 47 7.39 -0.86 -17.48
CA ALA A 47 6.32 -0.57 -16.53
C ALA A 47 6.22 0.95 -16.24
N LEU A 48 7.36 1.62 -16.14
CA LEU A 48 7.42 3.08 -15.98
C LEU A 48 6.86 3.80 -17.21
N GLU A 49 7.12 3.31 -18.43
CA GLU A 49 6.52 3.88 -19.64
C GLU A 49 5.00 3.65 -19.69
N ARG A 50 4.50 2.45 -19.35
CA ARG A 50 3.05 2.17 -19.29
C ARG A 50 2.32 3.10 -18.31
N SER A 51 2.95 3.40 -17.18
CA SER A 51 2.39 4.28 -16.14
C SER A 51 2.61 5.78 -16.42
N ARG A 52 3.30 6.16 -17.50
CA ARG A 52 3.56 7.57 -17.84
C ARG A 52 2.29 8.38 -18.00
N GLY A 53 1.28 7.83 -18.68
CA GLY A 53 -0.01 8.50 -18.88
C GLY A 53 -0.77 8.75 -17.58
N ILE A 54 -0.74 7.77 -16.66
CA ILE A 54 -1.33 7.92 -15.31
C ILE A 54 -0.62 9.05 -14.55
N ARG A 55 0.73 9.03 -14.51
CA ARG A 55 1.50 10.06 -13.82
C ARG A 55 1.25 11.45 -14.40
N ALA A 56 1.21 11.59 -15.73
CA ALA A 56 0.96 12.87 -16.37
C ALA A 56 -0.40 13.47 -15.96
N LYS A 57 -1.47 12.65 -15.98
CA LYS A 57 -2.81 13.09 -15.56
C LYS A 57 -2.87 13.51 -14.10
N GLU A 58 -2.24 12.74 -13.20
CA GLU A 58 -2.22 13.08 -11.79
C GLU A 58 -1.40 14.35 -11.50
N ILE A 59 -0.28 14.55 -12.21
CA ILE A 59 0.53 15.76 -12.12
C ILE A 59 -0.24 16.98 -12.63
N GLU A 60 -0.98 16.84 -13.73
CA GLU A 60 -1.86 17.91 -14.24
C GLU A 60 -2.92 18.31 -13.19
N LYS A 61 -3.60 17.32 -12.60
CA LYS A 61 -4.55 17.56 -11.51
C LYS A 61 -3.90 18.26 -10.32
N PHE A 62 -2.70 17.84 -9.95
CA PHE A 62 -1.93 18.48 -8.88
C PHE A 62 -1.61 19.95 -9.19
N TYR A 63 -1.22 20.27 -10.43
CA TYR A 63 -1.01 21.66 -10.84
C TYR A 63 -2.29 22.49 -10.79
N SER A 64 -3.42 21.96 -11.26
CA SER A 64 -4.71 22.65 -11.16
C SER A 64 -5.07 22.96 -9.70
N ASN A 65 -4.94 21.98 -8.80
CA ASN A 65 -5.18 22.18 -7.37
C ASN A 65 -4.28 23.27 -6.77
N LEU A 66 -3.02 23.38 -7.22
CA LEU A 66 -2.10 24.43 -6.75
C LEU A 66 -2.47 25.82 -7.24
N LEU A 67 -3.02 25.94 -8.45
CA LEU A 67 -3.36 27.23 -9.07
C LEU A 67 -4.71 27.77 -8.60
N ASP A 68 -5.66 26.89 -8.30
CA ASP A 68 -7.03 27.27 -7.93
C ASP A 68 -7.18 27.71 -6.45
N ASN A 69 -6.13 27.53 -5.63
CA ASN A 69 -6.17 27.80 -4.19
C ASN A 69 -5.14 28.87 -3.80
N GLU A 70 -5.57 29.91 -3.06
CA GLU A 70 -4.69 30.99 -2.58
C GLU A 70 -3.64 30.51 -1.56
N THR A 71 -3.97 29.47 -0.78
CA THR A 71 -3.08 28.86 0.20
C THR A 71 -3.16 27.34 0.10
N VAL A 72 -2.01 26.69 -0.14
CA VAL A 72 -1.94 25.23 -0.28
C VAL A 72 -0.83 24.67 0.59
N GLU A 73 -1.17 23.64 1.36
CA GLU A 73 -0.18 22.82 2.06
C GLU A 73 0.46 21.85 1.03
N ILE A 74 1.58 22.27 0.44
CA ILE A 74 2.28 21.51 -0.62
C ILE A 74 2.54 20.06 -0.22
N SER A 75 2.87 19.82 1.05
CA SER A 75 3.13 18.46 1.55
C SER A 75 1.89 17.56 1.47
N LYS A 76 0.72 18.09 1.84
CA LYS A 76 -0.55 17.37 1.79
C LYS A 76 -0.96 17.07 0.35
N GLU A 77 -0.78 18.02 -0.56
CA GLU A 77 -1.07 17.81 -1.98
C GLU A 77 -0.06 16.85 -2.64
N ALA A 78 1.22 16.93 -2.29
CA ALA A 78 2.24 16.00 -2.79
C ALA A 78 2.00 14.57 -2.29
N MET A 79 1.52 14.41 -1.05
CA MET A 79 1.06 13.12 -0.53
C MET A 79 -0.16 12.62 -1.32
N SER A 80 -1.13 13.50 -1.60
CA SER A 80 -2.32 13.17 -2.39
C SER A 80 -1.93 12.68 -3.80
N LEU A 81 -1.09 13.44 -4.50
CA LEU A 81 -0.56 13.11 -5.81
C LEU A 81 0.08 11.70 -5.84
N ASN A 82 0.98 11.43 -4.89
CA ASN A 82 1.65 10.14 -4.84
C ASN A 82 0.68 9.00 -4.53
N SER A 83 -0.22 9.17 -3.56
CA SER A 83 -1.24 8.17 -3.23
C SER A 83 -2.12 7.85 -4.45
N SER A 84 -2.59 8.85 -5.18
CA SER A 84 -3.41 8.65 -6.38
C SER A 84 -2.64 7.90 -7.48
N ILE A 85 -1.39 8.28 -7.75
CA ILE A 85 -0.52 7.58 -8.72
C ILE A 85 -0.37 6.11 -8.33
N ILE A 86 -0.03 5.83 -7.08
CA ILE A 86 0.20 4.46 -6.60
C ILE A 86 -1.07 3.64 -6.69
N PHE A 87 -2.20 4.17 -6.24
CA PHE A 87 -3.47 3.46 -6.32
C PHE A 87 -3.84 3.13 -7.76
N LYS A 88 -3.66 4.07 -8.69
CA LYS A 88 -3.91 3.84 -10.12
C LYS A 88 -2.94 2.87 -10.75
N ILE A 89 -1.68 2.81 -10.31
CA ILE A 89 -0.73 1.82 -10.83
C ILE A 89 -1.01 0.42 -10.24
N LEU A 90 -1.38 0.35 -8.96
CA LEU A 90 -1.60 -0.93 -8.25
C LEU A 90 -2.94 -1.57 -8.58
N MET A 91 -4.01 -0.79 -8.64
CA MET A 91 -5.41 -1.25 -8.74
C MET A 91 -6.11 -0.74 -9.99
N GLY A 92 -5.38 0.00 -10.84
CA GLY A 92 -5.79 0.36 -12.20
C GLY A 92 -7.25 0.72 -12.34
N ARG A 93 -7.97 -0.17 -13.01
CA ARG A 93 -9.36 0.03 -13.45
C ARG A 93 -10.37 0.12 -12.32
N THR A 94 -10.07 -0.49 -11.17
CA THR A 94 -10.93 -0.38 -9.99
C THR A 94 -10.35 0.61 -8.97
N SER A 95 -9.39 1.44 -9.36
CA SER A 95 -8.90 2.52 -8.50
C SER A 95 -10.09 3.35 -8.03
N CYS A 96 -10.08 3.75 -6.76
CA CYS A 96 -11.20 4.44 -6.12
C CYS A 96 -11.74 5.57 -7.00
N SER A 97 -13.04 5.56 -7.29
CA SER A 97 -13.68 6.71 -7.92
C SER A 97 -13.69 7.88 -6.94
N GLU A 98 -13.58 9.10 -7.43
CA GLU A 98 -13.77 10.27 -6.58
C GLU A 98 -15.24 10.44 -6.18
N GLU A 99 -16.15 9.87 -6.97
CA GLU A 99 -17.60 9.99 -6.80
C GLU A 99 -18.16 9.11 -5.67
N ASP A 100 -17.49 8.01 -5.32
CA ASP A 100 -17.98 7.03 -4.31
C ASP A 100 -17.38 7.22 -2.91
N GLY A 101 -16.47 8.19 -2.76
CA GLY A 101 -15.73 8.47 -1.53
C GLY A 101 -14.77 7.34 -1.10
N GLU A 102 -14.57 6.28 -1.91
CA GLU A 102 -13.60 5.21 -1.63
C GLU A 102 -12.18 5.78 -1.58
N ALA A 103 -11.87 6.80 -2.39
CA ALA A 103 -10.53 7.40 -2.42
C ALA A 103 -10.17 8.04 -1.08
N GLU A 104 -11.12 8.80 -0.51
CA GLU A 104 -10.95 9.46 0.78
C GLU A 104 -10.92 8.45 1.94
N ARG A 105 -11.76 7.40 1.89
CA ARG A 105 -11.72 6.31 2.89
C ARG A 105 -10.36 5.60 2.89
N THR A 106 -9.83 5.25 1.73
CA THR A 106 -8.55 4.57 1.62
C THR A 106 -7.39 5.49 2.02
N ARG A 107 -7.46 6.78 1.69
CA ARG A 107 -6.52 7.78 2.19
C ARG A 107 -6.52 7.85 3.71
N GLY A 108 -7.71 7.88 4.33
CA GLY A 108 -7.88 7.81 5.78
C GLY A 108 -7.21 6.57 6.39
N LEU A 109 -7.40 5.40 5.79
CA LEU A 109 -6.77 4.14 6.23
C LEU A 109 -5.23 4.19 6.18
N VAL A 110 -4.66 4.78 5.12
CA VAL A 110 -3.21 4.97 4.99
C VAL A 110 -2.68 5.92 6.05
N ILE A 111 -3.37 7.02 6.33
CA ILE A 111 -3.00 8.00 7.36
C ILE A 111 -3.06 7.36 8.76
N GLU A 112 -4.14 6.67 9.08
CA GLU A 112 -4.32 5.97 10.37
C GLU A 112 -3.21 4.93 10.59
N SER A 113 -2.90 4.12 9.56
CA SER A 113 -1.83 3.13 9.62
C SER A 113 -0.46 3.75 9.86
N PHE A 114 -0.20 4.87 9.22
CA PHE A 114 1.06 5.59 9.37
C PHE A 114 1.22 6.16 10.77
N ALA A 115 0.15 6.69 11.37
CA ALA A 115 0.14 7.13 12.76
C ALA A 115 0.45 5.98 13.73
N LEU A 116 -0.15 4.80 13.50
CA LEU A 116 0.16 3.59 14.27
C LEU A 116 1.61 3.14 14.11
N PHE A 117 2.13 3.14 12.88
CA PHE A 117 3.53 2.79 12.61
C PHE A 117 4.49 3.73 13.34
N LYS A 118 4.25 5.05 13.27
CA LYS A 118 5.02 6.07 14.02
C LYS A 118 4.99 5.79 15.53
N LYS A 119 3.80 5.57 16.11
CA LYS A 119 3.64 5.32 17.55
C LYS A 119 4.45 4.10 18.02
N ILE A 120 4.39 3.00 17.27
CA ILE A 120 5.15 1.77 17.58
C ILE A 120 6.66 1.99 17.39
N PHE A 121 7.05 2.67 16.31
CA PHE A 121 8.46 2.98 16.02
C PHE A 121 9.09 3.82 17.12
N PHE A 122 8.44 4.91 17.55
CA PHE A 122 8.93 5.75 18.64
C PHE A 122 8.99 5.02 19.99
N ALA A 123 7.99 4.20 20.31
CA ALA A 123 8.03 3.37 21.53
C ALA A 123 9.24 2.41 21.53
N THR A 124 9.54 1.82 20.38
CA THR A 124 10.68 0.92 20.20
C THR A 124 12.01 1.68 20.27
N LEU A 125 12.11 2.83 19.59
CA LEU A 125 13.33 3.64 19.53
C LEU A 125 13.70 4.24 20.89
N LEU A 126 12.70 4.69 21.67
CA LEU A 126 12.92 5.28 22.98
C LEU A 126 13.17 4.24 24.09
N HIS A 127 13.22 2.95 23.74
CA HIS A 127 13.31 1.84 24.70
C HIS A 127 12.28 1.93 25.83
N ARG A 128 11.15 2.61 25.59
CA ARG A 128 10.10 2.82 26.57
C ARG A 128 9.03 1.77 26.31
N PRO A 129 8.97 0.68 27.12
CA PRO A 129 7.90 -0.28 26.96
C PRO A 129 6.58 0.44 27.25
N PRO A 130 5.61 0.42 26.30
CA PRO A 130 4.30 0.98 26.56
C PRO A 130 3.65 0.25 27.74
N GLU A 131 2.83 0.96 28.51
CA GLU A 131 2.10 0.33 29.61
C GLU A 131 1.15 -0.75 29.06
N LYS A 132 0.77 -1.74 29.90
CA LYS A 132 -0.12 -2.83 29.45
C LYS A 132 -1.42 -2.32 28.80
N LEU A 133 -1.96 -1.22 29.33
CA LEU A 133 -3.16 -0.56 28.79
C LEU A 133 -2.88 0.09 27.43
N GLU A 134 -1.74 0.77 27.28
CA GLU A 134 -1.34 1.35 25.99
C GLU A 134 -1.12 0.27 24.92
N ILE A 135 -0.49 -0.86 25.28
CA ILE A 135 -0.34 -2.02 24.38
C ILE A 135 -1.71 -2.53 23.93
N SER A 136 -2.66 -2.66 24.86
CA SER A 136 -4.01 -3.14 24.55
C SER A 136 -4.76 -2.20 23.61
N LEU A 137 -4.64 -0.88 23.81
CA LEU A 137 -5.25 0.13 22.95
C LEU A 137 -4.63 0.12 21.55
N ILE A 138 -3.30 0.14 21.47
CA ILE A 138 -2.57 0.06 20.19
C ILE A 138 -2.96 -1.23 19.45
N LYS A 139 -3.05 -2.37 20.14
CA LYS A 139 -3.47 -3.64 19.54
C LYS A 139 -4.88 -3.52 18.94
N LYS A 140 -5.82 -2.92 19.69
CA LYS A 140 -7.21 -2.71 19.22
C LYS A 140 -7.25 -1.83 17.97
N ASP A 141 -6.49 -0.75 17.96
CA ASP A 141 -6.41 0.16 16.80
C ASP A 141 -5.81 -0.55 15.58
N ILE A 142 -4.75 -1.33 15.76
CA ILE A 142 -4.13 -2.14 14.69
C ILE A 142 -5.13 -3.11 14.08
N LEU A 143 -5.90 -3.83 14.91
CA LEU A 143 -6.90 -4.78 14.42
C LEU A 143 -8.02 -4.07 13.68
N ASN A 144 -8.54 -2.96 14.22
CA ASN A 144 -9.59 -2.18 13.57
C ASN A 144 -9.16 -1.66 12.19
N VAL A 145 -7.94 -1.10 12.07
CA VAL A 145 -7.43 -0.63 10.78
C VAL A 145 -7.15 -1.81 9.84
N SER A 146 -6.66 -2.94 10.37
CA SER A 146 -6.45 -4.17 9.60
C SER A 146 -7.75 -4.70 8.99
N ASP A 147 -8.82 -4.77 9.77
CA ASP A 147 -10.12 -5.30 9.31
C ASP A 147 -10.72 -4.41 8.21
N ARG A 148 -10.61 -3.08 8.37
CA ARG A 148 -11.05 -2.12 7.33
C ARG A 148 -10.21 -2.22 6.05
N PHE A 149 -8.90 -2.48 6.16
CA PHE A 149 -8.08 -2.78 4.98
C PHE A 149 -8.47 -4.09 4.32
N ASP A 150 -8.76 -5.12 5.12
CA ASP A 150 -9.18 -6.42 4.59
C ASP A 150 -10.48 -6.29 3.80
N GLU A 151 -11.48 -5.61 4.36
CA GLU A 151 -12.76 -5.33 3.70
C GLU A 151 -12.56 -4.54 2.40
N PHE A 152 -11.80 -3.44 2.47
CA PHE A 152 -11.50 -2.61 1.29
C PHE A 152 -10.81 -3.41 0.19
N LEU A 153 -9.72 -4.12 0.52
CA LEU A 153 -8.95 -4.87 -0.46
C LEU A 153 -9.73 -6.06 -0.99
N GLU A 154 -10.59 -6.69 -0.20
CA GLU A 154 -11.46 -7.75 -0.70
C GLU A 154 -12.49 -7.26 -1.69
N LYS A 155 -13.06 -6.08 -1.44
CA LYS A 155 -13.95 -5.44 -2.41
C LYS A 155 -13.23 -5.19 -3.73
N ILE A 156 -12.01 -4.64 -3.68
CA ILE A 156 -11.19 -4.36 -4.86
C ILE A 156 -10.78 -5.64 -5.59
N LEU A 157 -10.37 -6.67 -4.86
CA LEU A 157 -10.00 -7.96 -5.44
C LEU A 157 -11.20 -8.58 -6.16
N ARG A 158 -12.38 -8.65 -5.52
CA ARG A 158 -13.60 -9.18 -6.16
C ARG A 158 -13.95 -8.44 -7.45
N LYS A 159 -13.89 -7.11 -7.46
CA LYS A 159 -14.11 -6.31 -8.69
C LYS A 159 -13.17 -6.77 -9.82
N HIS A 160 -11.89 -6.96 -9.56
CA HIS A 160 -10.93 -7.45 -10.58
C HIS A 160 -11.20 -8.88 -11.05
N GLU A 161 -11.76 -9.73 -10.19
CA GLU A 161 -12.09 -11.11 -10.52
C GLU A 161 -13.36 -11.23 -11.38
N GLU A 162 -14.32 -10.32 -11.15
CA GLU A 162 -15.59 -10.25 -11.87
C GLU A 162 -15.47 -9.51 -13.20
N GLU A 163 -14.67 -8.44 -13.24
CA GLU A 163 -14.43 -7.65 -14.44
C GLU A 163 -13.46 -8.37 -15.39
N LYS A 164 -13.99 -8.93 -16.48
CA LYS A 164 -13.16 -9.45 -17.56
C LYS A 164 -12.35 -8.31 -18.18
N ILE A 165 -11.03 -8.53 -18.29
CA ILE A 165 -10.13 -7.63 -19.00
C ILE A 165 -10.57 -7.62 -20.47
N SER A 166 -11.05 -6.49 -20.96
CA SER A 166 -11.35 -6.33 -22.39
C SER A 166 -10.05 -6.31 -23.19
N GLU A 167 -10.13 -6.65 -24.48
CA GLU A 167 -8.96 -6.73 -25.38
C GLU A 167 -8.16 -5.42 -25.48
N HIS A 168 -8.78 -4.29 -25.11
CA HIS A 168 -8.19 -2.95 -25.16
C HIS A 168 -7.72 -2.43 -23.79
N GLN A 169 -7.96 -3.19 -22.72
CA GLN A 169 -7.63 -2.76 -21.35
C GLN A 169 -6.24 -3.23 -20.96
N SER A 170 -5.37 -2.30 -20.58
CA SER A 170 -4.05 -2.62 -20.04
C SER A 170 -4.19 -3.33 -18.68
N ARG A 171 -3.43 -4.40 -18.51
CA ARG A 171 -3.30 -5.10 -17.22
C ARG A 171 -2.62 -4.19 -16.19
N ASP A 172 -3.14 -4.18 -14.98
CA ASP A 172 -2.51 -3.51 -13.83
C ASP A 172 -1.79 -4.53 -12.91
N MET A 173 -1.18 -4.03 -11.83
CA MET A 173 -0.42 -4.89 -10.91
C MET A 173 -1.31 -5.89 -10.17
N MET A 174 -2.57 -5.56 -9.91
CA MET A 174 -3.51 -6.48 -9.30
C MET A 174 -3.77 -7.67 -10.22
N ASP A 175 -4.00 -7.42 -11.51
CA ASP A 175 -4.20 -8.48 -12.50
C ASP A 175 -2.98 -9.40 -12.60
N VAL A 176 -1.77 -8.85 -12.51
CA VAL A 176 -0.51 -9.62 -12.50
C VAL A 176 -0.42 -10.52 -11.27
N LEU A 177 -0.74 -9.99 -10.09
CA LEU A 177 -0.69 -10.73 -8.83
C LEU A 177 -1.76 -11.83 -8.77
N LEU A 178 -2.97 -11.54 -9.25
CA LEU A 178 -4.05 -12.51 -9.32
C LEU A 178 -3.69 -13.66 -10.27
N GLU A 179 -3.14 -13.37 -11.45
CA GLU A 179 -2.66 -14.39 -12.39
C GLU A 179 -1.55 -15.25 -11.75
N ALA A 180 -0.53 -14.62 -11.16
CA ALA A 180 0.56 -15.33 -10.49
C ALA A 180 0.07 -16.20 -9.30
N SER A 181 -1.01 -15.81 -8.63
CA SER A 181 -1.62 -16.62 -7.57
C SER A 181 -2.40 -17.83 -8.10
N ARG A 182 -2.88 -17.77 -9.34
CA ARG A 182 -3.64 -18.85 -9.98
C ARG A 182 -2.74 -19.81 -10.73
N ASP A 183 -1.61 -19.36 -11.25
CA ASP A 183 -0.62 -20.19 -11.93
C ASP A 183 -0.10 -21.32 -11.01
N GLU A 184 -0.27 -22.57 -11.47
CA GLU A 184 0.19 -23.77 -10.79
C GLU A 184 1.69 -24.03 -11.00
N ASN A 185 2.26 -23.44 -12.06
CA ASN A 185 3.67 -23.59 -12.43
C ASN A 185 4.53 -22.41 -11.97
N ALA A 186 3.97 -21.47 -11.20
CA ALA A 186 4.70 -20.31 -10.71
C ALA A 186 5.89 -20.73 -9.82
N ASP A 187 7.02 -20.03 -9.96
CA ASP A 187 8.24 -20.24 -9.16
C ASP A 187 7.95 -20.22 -7.64
N TYR A 188 6.89 -19.53 -7.21
CA TYR A 188 6.35 -19.57 -5.85
C TYR A 188 4.84 -19.35 -5.84
N LYS A 189 4.10 -20.19 -5.11
CA LYS A 189 2.63 -20.04 -4.99
C LYS A 189 2.27 -18.94 -4.00
N ILE A 190 1.98 -17.74 -4.52
CA ILE A 190 1.47 -16.63 -3.71
C ILE A 190 -0.01 -16.83 -3.37
N THR A 191 -0.42 -16.33 -2.20
CA THR A 191 -1.79 -16.44 -1.69
C THR A 191 -2.47 -15.09 -1.79
N ARG A 192 -3.80 -15.06 -1.68
CA ARG A 192 -4.57 -13.81 -1.61
C ARG A 192 -4.09 -12.88 -0.50
N ASN A 193 -3.69 -13.42 0.64
CA ASN A 193 -3.10 -12.62 1.72
C ASN A 193 -1.73 -12.04 1.33
N HIS A 194 -0.88 -12.76 0.60
CA HIS A 194 0.37 -12.19 0.06
C HIS A 194 0.10 -10.97 -0.85
N ILE A 195 -0.97 -11.02 -1.66
CA ILE A 195 -1.40 -9.90 -2.48
C ILE A 195 -1.81 -8.71 -1.60
N LYS A 196 -2.69 -8.93 -0.60
CA LYS A 196 -3.12 -7.87 0.32
C LYS A 196 -1.95 -7.22 1.06
N TYR A 197 -1.03 -8.04 1.60
CA TYR A 197 0.17 -7.54 2.27
C TYR A 197 1.03 -6.68 1.33
N PHE A 198 1.18 -7.09 0.07
CA PHE A 198 1.92 -6.34 -0.93
C PHE A 198 1.28 -4.98 -1.25
N LEU A 199 -0.04 -4.93 -1.37
CA LEU A 199 -0.77 -3.69 -1.67
C LEU A 199 -0.65 -2.70 -0.52
N ILE A 200 -0.93 -3.14 0.71
CA ILE A 200 -0.81 -2.31 1.92
C ILE A 200 0.60 -1.74 2.03
N ILE A 201 1.63 -2.59 1.93
CA ILE A 201 2.99 -2.11 2.13
C ILE A 201 3.43 -1.14 1.02
N SER A 202 2.96 -1.35 -0.22
CA SER A 202 3.22 -0.44 -1.33
C SER A 202 2.53 0.92 -1.13
N MET A 203 1.31 0.93 -0.57
CA MET A 203 0.60 2.16 -0.21
C MET A 203 1.29 2.90 0.95
N LEU A 204 1.80 2.18 1.96
CA LEU A 204 2.41 2.78 3.17
C LEU A 204 3.85 3.28 2.95
N THR A 205 4.67 2.57 2.17
CA THR A 205 6.10 2.89 2.01
C THR A 205 6.35 4.24 1.35
N LEU A 206 5.48 4.70 0.48
CA LEU A 206 5.65 5.96 -0.24
C LEU A 206 5.07 7.16 0.53
N SER A 207 4.13 6.94 1.45
CA SER A 207 3.73 7.95 2.44
C SER A 207 4.88 8.28 3.42
N LEU A 208 5.79 7.34 3.67
CA LEU A 208 7.01 7.55 4.46
C LEU A 208 8.04 8.42 3.72
N SER A 209 8.23 8.23 2.42
CA SER A 209 9.21 8.99 1.60
C SER A 209 8.89 10.49 1.50
N ASN A 210 7.62 10.89 1.63
CA ASN A 210 7.22 12.30 1.57
C ASN A 210 7.35 13.01 2.93
N ASN A 211 7.20 12.28 4.04
CA ASN A 211 7.32 12.85 5.39
C ASN A 211 8.78 13.09 5.82
N SER A 212 9.74 12.32 5.31
CA SER A 212 11.17 12.50 5.65
C SER A 212 11.75 13.82 5.15
N ASN A 213 11.11 14.48 4.19
CA ASN A 213 11.56 15.75 3.62
C ASN A 213 11.05 16.99 4.41
N GLN A 214 10.25 16.80 5.46
CA GLN A 214 9.71 17.90 6.28
C GLN A 214 10.62 18.32 7.46
N HIS A 215 11.69 17.58 7.76
CA HIS A 215 12.57 17.87 8.92
C HIS A 215 13.91 18.52 8.54
N HIS A 216 14.06 18.97 7.29
CA HIS A 216 15.32 19.58 6.81
C HIS A 216 15.23 21.07 6.46
N TYR A 217 14.17 21.76 6.85
CA TYR A 217 14.07 23.23 6.75
C TYR A 217 13.57 23.84 8.06
#